data_AF-A0A5J4JJQ5-F1
#
_entry.id   AF-A0A5J4JJQ5-F1
#
_cell.length_a   1.000
_cell.length_b   1.000
_cell.length_c   1.000
_cell.angle_alpha   90.00
_cell.angle_beta   90.00
_cell.angle_gamma   90.00
#
_symmetry.space_group_name_H-M   'P 1'
#
loop_
_entity.id
_entity.type
_entity.pdbx_description
1 polymer ?
#
loop_
_entity_poly.entity_id
_entity_poly.type
_entity_poly.pdbx_seq_one_letter_code
_entity_poly.pdbx_strand_id
1 'polypeptide(L)'
;MASLPSGSRDDVELVKIETCDFSLVIKEKPYHERFEGLKQYWKMDFHETMRFFVQGKEVQDIQVFDLVVQKLTPSLEVRPIFFENGIYQVIIVPKTLLALSFYHEHPLLRQAISPVKIGSQTILMGNLQFQNEVGVHDF
;
A
#
# COMPACT_ATOMS: atom_id res chain seq x y z
N MET A 1 -5.38 38.25 -7.97
CA MET A 1 -4.86 37.22 -7.04
C MET A 1 -5.06 35.88 -7.72
N ALA A 2 -3.97 35.27 -8.20
CA ALA A 2 -4.04 34.01 -8.95
C ALA A 2 -4.16 32.85 -7.95
N SER A 3 -5.19 32.03 -8.12
CA SER A 3 -5.39 30.79 -7.37
C SER A 3 -4.23 29.83 -7.63
N LEU A 4 -3.65 29.26 -6.57
CA LEU A 4 -2.70 28.15 -6.68
C LEU A 4 -3.41 26.95 -7.33
N PRO A 5 -2.76 26.20 -8.24
CA PRO A 5 -3.32 24.96 -8.74
C PRO A 5 -3.45 23.99 -7.57
N SER A 6 -4.68 23.71 -7.13
CA SER A 6 -5.00 22.71 -6.12
C SER A 6 -4.77 21.31 -6.69
N GLY A 7 -3.50 20.89 -6.74
CA GLY A 7 -3.09 19.64 -7.38
C GLY A 7 -2.02 18.85 -6.65
N SER A 8 -1.64 19.21 -5.41
CA SER A 8 -0.81 18.37 -4.54
C SER A 8 -1.72 17.52 -3.67
N ARG A 9 -2.27 16.44 -4.21
CA ARG A 9 -2.80 15.36 -3.38
C ARG A 9 -1.66 14.37 -3.24
N ASP A 10 -0.92 14.50 -2.14
CA ASP A 10 0.23 13.66 -1.79
C ASP A 10 -0.25 12.22 -1.53
N ASP A 11 -0.39 11.43 -2.60
CA ASP A 11 -0.49 9.97 -2.52
C ASP A 11 0.82 9.46 -1.89
N VAL A 12 0.79 9.00 -0.63
CA VAL A 12 1.97 8.47 0.07
C VAL A 12 2.17 7.01 -0.31
N GLU A 13 3.38 6.68 -0.81
CA GLU A 13 3.79 5.29 -1.00
C GLU A 13 4.09 4.67 0.35
N LEU A 14 3.29 3.67 0.73
CA LEU A 14 3.39 2.99 2.02
C LEU A 14 4.33 1.79 1.96
N VAL A 15 4.26 1.04 0.86
CA VAL A 15 5.07 -0.17 0.66
C VAL A 15 5.52 -0.22 -0.79
N LYS A 16 6.78 -0.60 -0.98
CA LYS A 16 7.36 -0.93 -2.27
C LYS A 16 8.08 -2.27 -2.16
N ILE A 17 7.77 -3.20 -3.05
CA ILE A 17 8.43 -4.50 -3.14
C ILE A 17 8.91 -4.68 -4.58
N GLU A 18 10.18 -5.02 -4.74
CA GLU A 18 10.79 -5.33 -6.01
C GLU A 18 11.16 -6.81 -6.07
N THR A 19 10.76 -7.50 -7.13
CA THR A 19 11.18 -8.87 -7.44
C THR A 19 11.82 -8.93 -8.83
N CYS A 20 12.32 -10.10 -9.25
CA CYS A 20 12.74 -10.31 -10.64
C CYS A 20 11.58 -10.13 -11.64
N ASP A 21 10.37 -10.58 -11.27
CA ASP A 21 9.23 -10.68 -12.19
C ASP A 21 8.30 -9.47 -12.17
N PHE A 22 8.24 -8.72 -11.07
CA PHE A 22 7.32 -7.59 -10.93
C PHE A 22 7.78 -6.57 -9.89
N SER A 23 7.17 -5.39 -9.95
CA SER A 23 7.20 -4.37 -8.89
C SER A 23 5.81 -4.24 -8.28
N LEU A 24 5.72 -4.19 -6.96
CA LEU A 24 4.48 -3.95 -6.22
C LEU A 24 4.61 -2.65 -5.44
N VAL A 25 3.60 -1.79 -5.57
CA VAL A 25 3.48 -0.54 -4.81
C VAL A 25 2.12 -0.49 -4.15
N ILE A 26 2.09 -0.17 -2.86
CA ILE A 26 0.88 0.12 -2.09
C ILE A 26 0.90 1.59 -1.72
N LYS A 27 -0.18 2.30 -2.07
CA LYS A 27 -0.36 3.72 -1.75
C LYS A 27 -1.62 3.92 -0.91
N GLU A 28 -1.59 4.87 -0.01
CA GLU A 28 -2.82 5.35 0.61
C GLU A 28 -3.52 6.34 -0.33
N LYS A 29 -4.83 6.18 -0.53
CA LYS A 29 -5.58 7.18 -1.31
C LYS A 29 -5.92 8.41 -0.43
N PRO A 30 -5.68 9.64 -0.90
CA PRO A 30 -6.07 10.86 -0.22
C PRO A 30 -7.58 11.06 -0.37
N TYR A 31 -8.34 10.48 0.55
CA TYR A 31 -9.74 10.81 0.74
C TYR A 31 -9.98 11.48 2.10
N HIS A 32 -10.69 12.61 1.98
CA HIS A 32 -11.24 13.55 2.96
C HIS A 32 -11.50 13.05 4.40
N GLU A 33 -11.31 13.98 5.35
CA GLU A 33 -11.54 13.93 6.82
C GLU A 33 -10.80 12.83 7.61
N ARG A 34 -10.81 11.58 7.16
CA ARG A 34 -10.14 10.47 7.85
C ARG A 34 -8.62 10.52 7.71
N PHE A 35 -8.09 11.02 6.58
CA PHE A 35 -6.67 11.25 6.39
C PHE A 35 -6.10 12.30 7.37
N GLU A 36 -6.87 13.33 7.71
CA GLU A 36 -6.51 14.29 8.76
C GLU A 36 -6.57 13.64 10.16
N GLY A 37 -7.53 12.74 10.39
CA GLY A 37 -7.57 11.88 11.59
C GLY A 37 -6.35 10.96 11.69
N LEU A 38 -5.87 10.41 10.56
CA LEU A 38 -4.63 9.64 10.46
C LEU A 38 -3.40 10.50 10.78
N LYS A 39 -3.32 11.75 10.27
CA LYS A 39 -2.25 12.67 10.66
C LYS A 39 -2.29 13.01 12.15
N GLN A 40 -3.48 13.09 12.75
CA GLN A 40 -3.62 13.23 14.21
C GLN A 40 -3.15 11.95 14.92
N TYR A 41 -3.43 10.77 14.36
CA TYR A 41 -2.94 9.48 14.83
C TYR A 41 -1.41 9.34 14.72
N TRP A 42 -0.79 9.87 13.64
CA TRP A 42 0.67 9.91 13.47
C TRP A 42 1.37 10.78 14.52
N LYS A 43 0.65 11.78 15.08
CA LYS A 43 1.14 12.65 16.15
C LYS A 43 0.90 12.06 17.54
N MET A 44 0.09 11.02 17.68
CA MET A 44 -0.06 10.31 18.94
C MET A 44 1.19 9.46 19.20
N ASP A 45 1.58 9.39 20.48
CA ASP A 45 2.78 8.67 20.88
C ASP A 45 2.49 7.17 20.91
N PHE A 46 2.63 6.52 19.75
CA PHE A 46 2.55 5.07 19.64
C PHE A 46 3.88 4.46 20.07
N HIS A 47 3.85 3.75 21.19
CA HIS A 47 4.91 2.85 21.61
C HIS A 47 4.81 1.48 20.94
N GLU A 48 3.73 1.21 20.21
CA GLU A 48 3.51 -0.05 19.50
C GLU A 48 4.07 0.01 18.08
N THR A 49 4.82 -1.02 17.71
CA THR A 49 5.43 -1.22 16.40
C THR A 49 4.66 -2.24 15.58
N MET A 50 4.44 -1.95 14.31
CA MET A 50 3.98 -2.92 13.32
C MET A 50 5.20 -3.64 12.71
N ARG A 51 5.11 -4.96 12.58
CA ARG A 51 6.09 -5.75 11.82
C ARG A 51 5.53 -6.11 10.45
N PHE A 52 6.22 -5.68 9.40
CA PHE A 52 5.92 -6.02 8.02
C PHE A 52 6.63 -7.31 7.61
N PHE A 53 5.94 -8.19 6.91
CA PHE A 53 6.48 -9.47 6.46
C PHE A 53 6.13 -9.75 5.01
N VAL A 54 7.11 -10.25 4.25
CA VAL A 54 6.97 -10.65 2.86
C VAL A 54 7.59 -12.02 2.69
N GLN A 55 6.85 -12.93 2.05
CA GLN A 55 7.35 -14.23 1.63
C GLN A 55 7.11 -14.41 0.15
N GLY A 56 8.16 -14.77 -0.58
CA GLY A 56 8.10 -14.94 -2.03
C GLY A 56 9.42 -15.42 -2.61
N LYS A 57 9.41 -15.70 -3.91
CA LYS A 57 10.62 -16.02 -4.66
C LYS A 57 11.26 -14.73 -5.18
N GLU A 58 12.59 -14.71 -5.21
CA GLU A 58 13.39 -13.66 -5.86
C GLU A 58 13.01 -12.22 -5.47
N VAL A 59 12.70 -12.01 -4.17
CA VAL A 59 12.50 -10.67 -3.61
C VAL A 59 13.85 -9.97 -3.53
N GLN A 60 13.97 -8.83 -4.20
CA GLN A 60 15.21 -8.05 -4.33
C GLN A 60 15.27 -6.89 -3.34
N ASP A 61 14.16 -6.16 -3.16
CA ASP A 61 14.08 -4.99 -2.30
C ASP A 61 12.70 -4.89 -1.66
N ILE A 62 12.67 -4.49 -0.40
CA ILE A 62 11.44 -4.23 0.36
C ILE A 62 11.64 -2.91 1.06
N GLN A 63 10.73 -1.96 0.80
CA GLN A 63 10.73 -0.68 1.47
C GLN A 63 9.36 -0.41 2.06
N VAL A 64 9.35 0.05 3.31
CA VAL A 64 8.15 0.38 4.07
C VAL A 64 8.27 1.83 4.54
N PHE A 65 7.17 2.56 4.48
CA PHE A 65 7.12 3.95 4.90
C PHE A 65 7.30 4.04 6.40
N ASP A 66 8.32 4.79 6.82
CA ASP A 66 8.59 5.07 8.21
C ASP A 66 8.12 6.49 8.54
N LEU A 67 7.14 6.60 9.44
CA LEU A 67 6.56 7.85 9.90
C LEU A 67 7.55 8.77 10.63
N VAL A 68 8.60 8.20 11.24
CA VAL A 68 9.61 8.97 11.99
C VAL A 68 10.50 9.74 11.03
N VAL A 69 10.96 9.09 9.97
CA VAL A 69 11.85 9.70 8.96
C VAL A 69 11.12 10.18 7.70
N GLN A 70 9.81 9.95 7.61
CA GLN A 70 8.90 10.33 6.53
C GLN A 70 9.38 9.91 5.13
N LYS A 71 9.86 8.68 5.02
CA LYS A 71 10.33 8.11 3.76
C LYS A 71 10.19 6.59 3.76
N LEU A 72 10.26 5.99 2.57
CA LEU A 72 10.44 4.56 2.41
C LEU A 72 11.83 4.16 2.94
N THR A 73 11.86 3.14 3.80
CA THR A 73 13.08 2.59 4.40
C THR A 73 13.07 1.07 4.32
N PRO A 74 14.24 0.40 4.40
CA PRO A 74 14.29 -1.05 4.50
C PRO A 74 13.85 -1.58 5.88
N SER A 75 13.43 -0.71 6.83
CA SER A 75 12.94 -1.17 8.13
C SER A 75 11.61 -1.91 7.95
N LEU A 76 11.54 -3.12 8.47
CA LEU A 76 10.31 -3.90 8.53
C LEU A 76 9.57 -3.70 9.86
N GLU A 77 10.18 -2.99 10.81
CA GLU A 77 9.57 -2.62 12.07
C GLU A 77 9.39 -1.10 12.06
N VAL A 78 8.14 -0.67 11.88
CA VAL A 78 7.76 0.74 11.74
C VAL A 78 6.52 1.00 12.57
N ARG A 79 6.19 2.27 12.80
CA ARG A 79 4.87 2.61 13.36
C ARG A 79 3.76 2.10 12.42
N PRO A 80 2.58 1.73 12.93
CA PRO A 80 1.46 1.29 12.10
C PRO A 80 1.15 2.29 10.97
N ILE A 81 1.03 1.77 9.76
CA ILE A 81 0.69 2.53 8.54
C ILE A 81 -0.54 1.96 7.82
N PHE A 82 -1.07 0.83 8.31
CA PHE A 82 -2.30 0.20 7.84
C PHE A 82 -3.34 0.26 8.97
N PHE A 83 -4.58 0.63 8.63
CA PHE A 83 -5.64 0.91 9.58
C PHE A 83 -6.98 0.34 9.10
N GLU A 84 -7.85 0.03 10.06
CA GLU A 84 -9.22 -0.38 9.79
C GLU A 84 -9.94 0.63 8.90
N ASN A 85 -10.72 0.11 7.94
CA ASN A 85 -11.46 0.93 6.96
C ASN A 85 -10.57 1.82 6.08
N GLY A 86 -9.24 1.64 6.11
CA GLY A 86 -8.30 2.29 5.21
C GLY A 86 -8.49 1.78 3.78
N ILE A 87 -8.28 2.68 2.81
CA ILE A 87 -8.37 2.37 1.38
C ILE A 87 -6.96 2.47 0.78
N TYR A 88 -6.45 1.32 0.35
CA TYR A 88 -5.09 1.18 -0.16
C TYR A 88 -5.11 0.83 -1.63
N GLN A 89 -4.51 1.69 -2.46
CA GLN A 89 -4.31 1.38 -3.86
C GLN A 89 -3.14 0.42 -4.01
N VAL A 90 -3.38 -0.72 -4.63
CA VAL A 90 -2.34 -1.70 -4.97
C VAL A 90 -2.07 -1.63 -6.47
N ILE A 91 -0.80 -1.56 -6.82
CA ILE A 91 -0.31 -1.49 -8.19
C ILE A 91 0.77 -2.55 -8.35
N ILE A 92 0.62 -3.45 -9.31
CA ILE A 92 1.58 -4.51 -9.62
C ILE A 92 1.95 -4.40 -11.09
N VAL A 93 3.22 -4.13 -11.36
CA VAL A 93 3.77 -3.91 -12.71
C VAL A 93 4.68 -5.08 -13.05
N PRO A 94 4.36 -5.91 -14.07
CA PRO A 94 5.25 -6.97 -14.50
C PRO A 94 6.53 -6.41 -15.13
N LYS A 95 7.67 -7.02 -14.83
CA LYS A 95 8.97 -6.74 -15.47
C LYS A 95 9.26 -7.69 -16.63
N THR A 96 8.50 -8.77 -16.73
CA THR A 96 8.61 -9.82 -17.74
C THR A 96 7.32 -9.91 -18.57
N LEU A 97 7.30 -10.81 -19.56
CA LEU A 97 6.11 -11.09 -20.37
C LEU A 97 5.13 -12.07 -19.68
N LEU A 98 5.40 -12.45 -18.43
CA LEU A 98 4.55 -13.35 -17.68
C LEU A 98 3.23 -12.66 -17.30
N ALA A 99 2.12 -13.37 -17.48
CA ALA A 99 0.83 -12.91 -17.01
C ALA A 99 0.77 -13.03 -15.48
N LEU A 100 0.48 -11.92 -14.81
CA LEU A 100 0.30 -11.90 -13.36
C LEU A 100 -1.16 -12.16 -13.01
N SER A 101 -1.37 -12.84 -11.88
CA SER A 101 -2.68 -13.02 -11.25
C SER A 101 -2.61 -12.60 -9.78
N PHE A 102 -3.67 -12.00 -9.27
CA PHE A 102 -3.78 -11.65 -7.86
C PHE A 102 -4.64 -12.68 -7.12
N TYR A 103 -4.19 -13.12 -5.95
CA TYR A 103 -4.92 -14.03 -5.08
C TYR A 103 -5.00 -13.46 -3.66
N HIS A 104 -6.20 -13.56 -3.08
CA HIS A 104 -6.47 -13.31 -1.67
C HIS A 104 -7.51 -14.32 -1.20
N GLU A 105 -7.49 -14.73 0.06
CA GLU A 105 -8.47 -15.69 0.61
C GLU A 105 -9.89 -15.12 0.51
N HIS A 106 -10.09 -13.90 1.00
CA HIS A 106 -11.35 -13.17 0.87
C HIS A 106 -11.69 -12.82 -0.61
N PRO A 107 -12.83 -13.30 -1.16
CA PRO A 107 -13.19 -13.07 -2.55
C PRO A 107 -13.33 -11.60 -2.95
N LEU A 108 -13.88 -10.75 -2.09
CA LEU A 108 -14.02 -9.31 -2.37
C LEU A 108 -12.66 -8.63 -2.55
N LEU A 109 -11.66 -8.94 -1.71
CA LEU A 109 -10.31 -8.40 -1.84
C LEU A 109 -9.62 -8.92 -3.10
N ARG A 110 -9.84 -10.20 -3.43
CA ARG A 110 -9.31 -10.79 -4.67
C ARG A 110 -9.88 -10.09 -5.91
N GLN A 111 -11.19 -9.84 -5.94
CA GLN A 111 -11.88 -9.19 -7.05
C GLN A 111 -11.60 -7.69 -7.13
N ALA A 112 -11.14 -7.07 -6.04
CA ALA A 112 -10.80 -5.66 -6.01
C ALA A 112 -9.55 -5.32 -6.85
N ILE A 113 -8.69 -6.30 -7.15
CA ILE A 113 -7.52 -6.14 -8.01
C ILE A 113 -7.82 -6.73 -9.39
N SER A 114 -7.67 -5.91 -10.43
CA SER A 114 -8.03 -6.28 -11.80
C SER A 114 -6.92 -5.92 -12.80
N PRO A 115 -6.82 -6.64 -13.92
CA PRO A 115 -5.87 -6.30 -14.97
C PRO A 115 -6.29 -5.03 -15.70
N VAL A 116 -5.34 -4.12 -15.90
CA VAL A 116 -5.50 -2.88 -16.66
C VAL A 116 -4.45 -2.86 -17.77
N LYS A 117 -4.88 -2.69 -19.02
CA LYS A 117 -3.99 -2.60 -20.17
C LYS A 117 -3.53 -1.16 -20.37
N ILE A 118 -2.22 -0.92 -20.30
CA ILE A 118 -1.58 0.37 -20.55
C ILE A 118 -0.57 0.17 -21.68
N GLY A 119 -0.88 0.70 -22.87
CA GLY A 119 -0.09 0.46 -24.07
C GLY A 119 -0.03 -1.04 -24.41
N SER A 120 1.18 -1.58 -24.51
CA SER A 120 1.44 -3.01 -24.77
C SER A 120 1.51 -3.87 -23.50
N GLN A 121 1.44 -3.27 -22.31
CA GLN A 121 1.61 -3.95 -21.03
C GLN A 121 0.28 -4.10 -20.29
N THR A 122 0.14 -5.20 -19.55
CA THR A 122 -0.99 -5.40 -18.62
C THR A 122 -0.45 -5.33 -17.20
N ILE A 123 -0.94 -4.37 -16.42
CA ILE A 123 -0.64 -4.26 -14.98
C ILE A 123 -1.81 -4.78 -14.17
N LEU A 124 -1.60 -5.15 -12.90
CA LEU A 124 -2.71 -5.38 -11.98
C LEU A 124 -2.89 -4.14 -11.09
N MET A 125 -4.12 -3.66 -10.96
CA MET A 125 -4.41 -2.48 -10.16
C MET A 125 -5.78 -2.59 -9.49
N GLY A 126 -5.90 -2.02 -8.29
CA GLY A 126 -7.15 -1.97 -7.57
C GLY A 126 -7.04 -1.25 -6.24
N ASN A 127 -8.14 -1.19 -5.48
CA ASN A 127 -8.15 -0.64 -4.13
C ASN A 127 -8.58 -1.73 -3.15
N LEU A 128 -7.72 -2.06 -2.19
CA LEU A 128 -8.08 -2.91 -1.07
C LEU A 128 -8.67 -2.05 0.05
N GLN A 129 -9.80 -2.50 0.58
CA GLN A 129 -10.42 -1.93 1.76
C GLN A 129 -10.57 -3.04 2.79
N PHE A 130 -9.80 -2.95 3.87
CA PHE A 130 -9.88 -3.92 4.95
C PHE A 130 -11.07 -3.56 5.85
N GLN A 131 -12.16 -4.32 5.72
CA GLN A 131 -13.35 -4.17 6.55
C GLN A 131 -13.25 -5.20 7.69
N ASN A 132 -12.93 -4.73 8.91
CA ASN A 132 -12.83 -5.54 10.13
C ASN A 132 -11.83 -6.72 10.11
N GLU A 133 -10.92 -6.78 9.14
CA GLU A 133 -9.83 -7.78 9.10
C GLU A 133 -8.55 -7.30 9.83
N VAL A 134 -8.52 -6.05 10.30
CA VAL A 134 -7.40 -5.51 11.08
C VAL A 134 -7.78 -5.59 12.56
N GLY A 135 -7.35 -6.65 13.27
CA GLY A 135 -7.60 -6.77 14.71
C GLY A 135 -8.02 -8.16 15.20
N VAL A 136 -8.22 -9.15 14.33
CA VAL A 136 -8.47 -10.54 14.75
C VAL A 136 -7.19 -11.36 14.61
N HIS A 137 -6.52 -11.58 15.74
CA HIS A 137 -5.63 -12.72 15.92
C HIS A 137 -6.38 -13.73 16.79
N ASP A 138 -6.95 -14.77 16.19
CA ASP A 138 -7.30 -15.96 16.98
C ASP A 138 -5.99 -16.66 17.37
N PHE A 139 -5.79 -16.81 18.69
CA PHE A 139 -4.75 -17.64 19.28
C PHE A 139 -5.18 -19.11 19.32
#